data_AF-A0A3A9BGX7-F1
#
_entry.id   AF-A0A3A9BGX7-F1
#
_cell.length_a   1.000
_cell.length_b   1.000
_cell.length_c   1.000
_cell.angle_alpha   90.00
_cell.angle_beta   90.00
_cell.angle_gamma   90.00
#
_symmetry.space_group_name_H-M   'P 1'
#
loop_
_entity.id
_entity.type
_entity.pdbx_description
1 polymer ?
#
loop_
_entity_poly.entity_id
_entity_poly.type
_entity_poly.pdbx_seq_one_letter_code
_entity_poly.pdbx_strand_id
1 'polypeptide(L)'
;MENKEAIIKKIENLLALAGNNPNEHEAIAAALKAQELMAKYNVELADVEGTNTSQDITKEVYDIKKSNHNVNKWKYKLSNIIARNFCCKTYTINRSSVAFYGYEKEAKIAKSVFQFLFETGNRLAERYYRKCKKEGR
;
A
#
# COMPACT_ATOMS: atom_id res chain seq x y z
N MET A 1 -12.29 -1.53 18.18
CA MET A 1 -11.45 -0.65 17.35
C MET A 1 -11.88 0.77 17.66
N GLU A 2 -10.95 1.69 17.94
CA GLU A 2 -11.30 3.11 18.13
C GLU A 2 -11.95 3.65 16.83
N ASN A 3 -12.98 4.49 16.98
CA ASN A 3 -13.69 5.11 15.87
C ASN A 3 -12.78 6.15 15.19
N LYS A 4 -12.71 6.16 13.84
CA LYS A 4 -11.87 7.08 13.05
C LYS A 4 -12.15 8.55 13.39
N GLU A 5 -13.42 8.91 13.58
CA GLU A 5 -13.82 10.27 13.96
C GLU A 5 -13.28 10.69 15.34
N ALA A 6 -13.27 9.75 16.31
CA ALA A 6 -12.73 10.01 17.64
C ALA A 6 -11.21 10.22 17.60
N ILE A 7 -10.51 9.52 16.71
CA ILE A 7 -9.08 9.70 16.48
C ILE A 7 -8.80 11.06 15.83
N ILE A 8 -9.56 11.45 14.81
CA ILE A 8 -9.44 12.76 14.16
C ILE A 8 -9.63 13.88 15.19
N LYS A 9 -10.70 13.83 15.98
CA LYS A 9 -10.95 14.82 17.04
C LYS A 9 -9.83 14.90 18.08
N LYS A 10 -9.19 13.77 18.39
CA LYS A 10 -8.05 13.72 19.31
C LYS A 10 -6.81 14.36 18.70
N ILE A 11 -6.58 14.16 17.40
CA ILE A 11 -5.50 14.81 16.64
C ILE A 11 -5.75 16.32 16.57
N GLU A 12 -6.96 16.76 16.24
CA GLU A 12 -7.36 18.19 16.25
C GLU A 12 -7.03 18.85 17.58
N ASN A 13 -7.43 18.23 18.70
CA ASN A 13 -7.16 18.76 20.03
C ASN A 13 -5.66 18.86 20.34
N LEU A 14 -4.86 17.88 19.91
CA LEU A 14 -3.40 17.91 20.12
C LEU A 14 -2.72 18.99 19.29
N LEU A 15 -3.17 19.21 18.05
CA LEU A 15 -2.66 20.27 17.19
C LEU A 15 -3.05 21.65 17.72
N ALA A 16 -4.29 21.82 18.20
CA ALA A 16 -4.75 23.04 18.85
C ALA A 16 -3.97 23.34 20.14
N LEU A 17 -3.65 22.30 20.93
CA LEU A 17 -2.81 22.43 22.11
C LEU A 17 -1.38 22.86 21.72
N ALA A 18 -0.79 22.22 20.72
CA ALA A 18 0.55 22.58 20.25
C ALA A 18 0.63 24.04 19.75
N GLY A 19 -0.42 24.55 19.09
CA GLY A 19 -0.45 25.91 18.56
C GLY A 19 -0.70 27.02 19.59
N ASN A 20 -1.35 26.70 20.72
CA ASN A 20 -1.81 27.69 21.71
C ASN A 20 -1.15 27.56 23.09
N ASN A 21 -0.16 26.68 23.27
CA ASN A 21 0.46 26.45 24.57
C ASN A 21 1.67 27.38 24.82
N PRO A 22 1.69 28.14 25.94
CA PRO A 22 2.82 28.99 26.30
C PRO A 22 4.08 28.21 26.73
N ASN A 23 3.96 26.93 27.04
CA ASN A 23 5.09 26.05 27.37
C ASN A 23 5.57 25.30 26.11
N GLU A 24 6.79 25.63 25.67
CA GLU A 24 7.41 25.05 24.48
C GLU A 24 7.55 23.53 24.54
N HIS A 25 7.94 22.97 25.69
CA HIS A 25 8.12 21.53 25.84
C HIS A 25 6.80 20.76 25.69
N GLU A 26 5.72 21.31 26.25
CA GLU A 26 4.40 20.71 26.15
C GLU A 26 3.83 20.86 24.73
N ALA A 27 4.07 22.00 24.07
CA ALA A 27 3.71 22.22 22.68
C ALA A 27 4.38 21.20 21.74
N ILE A 28 5.69 20.99 21.89
CA ILE A 28 6.46 20.00 21.11
C ILE A 28 5.95 18.58 21.36
N ALA A 29 5.71 18.21 22.63
CA ALA A 29 5.21 16.89 22.98
C ALA A 29 3.83 16.62 22.37
N ALA A 30 2.93 17.61 22.39
CA ALA A 30 1.62 17.52 21.76
C ALA A 30 1.72 17.35 20.24
N ALA A 31 2.57 18.14 19.57
CA ALA A 31 2.80 18.04 18.13
C ALA A 31 3.34 16.67 17.71
N LEU A 32 4.35 16.15 18.44
CA LEU A 32 4.90 14.82 18.19
C LEU A 32 3.86 13.73 18.36
N LYS A 33 3.00 13.85 19.38
CA LYS A 33 1.94 12.86 19.61
C LYS A 33 0.87 12.90 18.52
N ALA A 34 0.53 14.09 18.02
CA ALA A 34 -0.37 14.24 16.89
C ALA A 34 0.20 13.55 15.65
N GLN A 35 1.50 13.77 15.35
CA GLN A 35 2.19 13.15 14.22
C GLN A 35 2.22 11.62 14.31
N GLU A 36 2.50 11.07 15.49
CA GLU A 36 2.47 9.63 15.73
C GLU A 36 1.07 9.03 15.47
N LEU A 37 0.02 9.69 15.96
CA LEU A 37 -1.37 9.23 15.76
C LEU A 37 -1.79 9.34 14.28
N MET A 38 -1.45 10.43 13.60
CA MET A 38 -1.70 10.60 12.17
C MET A 38 -1.06 9.47 11.35
N ALA A 39 0.21 9.16 11.60
CA ALA A 39 0.92 8.08 10.92
C ALA A 39 0.32 6.70 11.25
N LYS A 40 0.02 6.44 12.53
CA LYS A 40 -0.52 5.16 13.00
C LYS A 40 -1.88 4.84 12.39
N TYR A 41 -2.73 5.85 12.22
CA TYR A 41 -4.10 5.69 11.75
C TYR A 41 -4.29 6.13 10.29
N ASN A 42 -3.20 6.48 9.59
CA ASN A 42 -3.19 6.97 8.21
C ASN A 42 -4.21 8.11 8.00
N VAL A 43 -4.21 9.08 8.92
CA VAL A 43 -5.02 10.30 8.87
C VAL A 43 -4.17 11.37 8.22
N GLU A 44 -4.66 11.94 7.11
CA GLU A 44 -4.03 13.06 6.44
C GLU A 44 -4.47 14.39 7.06
N LEU A 45 -3.72 15.46 6.86
CA LEU A 45 -4.11 16.78 7.36
C LEU A 45 -5.47 17.23 6.79
N ALA A 46 -5.78 16.82 5.56
CA ALA A 46 -7.09 17.05 4.93
C ALA A 46 -8.26 16.34 5.65
N ASP A 47 -8.03 15.21 6.34
CA ASP A 47 -9.03 14.58 7.21
C ASP A 47 -9.32 15.49 8.43
N VAL A 48 -8.30 16.18 8.94
CA VAL A 48 -8.38 17.06 10.13
C VAL A 48 -9.00 18.42 9.79
N GLU A 49 -8.69 18.97 8.63
CA GLU A 49 -9.21 20.26 8.18
C GLU A 49 -10.64 20.17 7.60
N GLY A 50 -11.20 18.97 7.52
CA GLY A 50 -12.52 18.73 6.92
C GLY A 50 -12.56 19.01 5.41
N THR A 51 -11.41 19.16 4.77
CA THR A 51 -11.26 19.41 3.32
C THR A 51 -11.22 18.12 2.50
N ASN A 52 -11.45 16.98 3.14
CA ASN A 52 -11.30 15.68 2.52
C ASN A 52 -12.37 15.44 1.45
N THR A 53 -11.96 15.57 0.19
CA THR A 53 -12.68 14.98 -0.95
C THR A 53 -12.62 13.46 -0.77
N SER A 54 -13.77 12.79 -0.85
CA SER A 54 -13.85 11.32 -0.84
C SER A 54 -12.77 10.72 -1.75
N GLN A 55 -11.77 10.06 -1.16
CA GLN A 55 -10.77 9.35 -1.95
C GLN A 55 -11.42 8.10 -2.53
N ASP A 56 -11.62 8.10 -3.85
CA ASP A 56 -12.27 6.98 -4.53
C ASP A 56 -11.41 5.71 -4.47
N ILE A 57 -12.08 4.59 -4.19
CA ILE A 57 -11.46 3.27 -4.32
C ILE A 57 -11.39 2.94 -5.82
N THR A 58 -10.17 2.78 -6.31
CA THR A 58 -9.91 2.44 -7.71
C THR A 58 -9.56 0.97 -7.86
N LYS A 59 -9.72 0.45 -9.09
CA LYS A 59 -9.33 -0.89 -9.48
C LYS A 59 -8.19 -0.82 -10.48
N GLU A 60 -7.01 -1.22 -10.06
CA GLU A 60 -5.81 -1.28 -10.89
C GLU A 60 -5.50 -2.73 -11.29
N VAL A 61 -5.50 -3.01 -12.60
CA VAL A 61 -5.31 -4.36 -13.13
C VAL A 61 -3.95 -4.45 -13.82
N TYR A 62 -3.23 -5.53 -13.55
CA TYR A 62 -2.06 -5.92 -14.32
C TYR A 62 -2.31 -7.24 -15.05
N ASP A 63 -2.18 -7.19 -16.38
CA ASP A 63 -2.34 -8.32 -17.29
C ASP A 63 -0.98 -8.94 -17.64
N ILE A 64 -0.78 -10.19 -17.24
CA ILE A 64 0.46 -10.92 -17.53
C ILE A 64 0.47 -11.35 -19.00
N LYS A 65 1.30 -10.68 -19.80
CA LYS A 65 1.43 -10.93 -21.26
C LYS A 65 1.97 -12.31 -21.63
N LYS A 66 2.86 -12.89 -20.83
CA LYS A 66 3.48 -14.20 -21.06
C LYS A 66 3.27 -15.11 -19.85
N SER A 67 2.12 -15.78 -19.81
CA SER A 67 1.78 -16.68 -18.72
C SER A 67 1.87 -18.14 -19.14
N ASN A 68 2.97 -18.81 -18.80
CA ASN A 68 2.95 -20.26 -18.72
C ASN A 68 2.23 -20.64 -17.41
N HIS A 69 0.96 -21.04 -17.50
CA HIS A 69 0.03 -21.11 -16.36
C HIS A 69 0.57 -21.93 -15.18
N ASN A 70 1.34 -22.98 -15.45
CA ASN A 70 1.93 -23.84 -14.42
C ASN A 70 3.12 -23.20 -13.70
N VAL A 71 3.86 -22.28 -14.33
CA VAL A 71 5.09 -21.69 -13.79
C VAL A 71 4.81 -20.44 -12.95
N ASN A 72 3.65 -19.80 -13.15
CA ASN A 72 3.37 -18.46 -12.61
C ASN A 72 2.42 -18.44 -11.41
N LYS A 73 2.15 -19.58 -10.75
CA LYS A 73 1.26 -19.63 -9.57
C LYS A 73 1.78 -18.82 -8.38
N TRP A 74 3.09 -18.60 -8.30
CA TRP A 74 3.70 -17.77 -7.26
C TRP A 74 3.21 -16.31 -7.27
N LYS A 75 2.61 -15.86 -8.39
CA LYS A 75 1.95 -14.55 -8.52
C LYS A 75 0.89 -14.30 -7.46
N TYR A 76 0.16 -15.34 -7.05
CA TYR A 76 -0.93 -15.20 -6.06
C TYR A 76 -0.36 -14.86 -4.68
N LYS A 77 0.78 -15.46 -4.33
CA LYS A 77 1.47 -15.16 -3.07
C LYS A 77 2.10 -13.77 -3.11
N LEU A 78 2.74 -13.43 -4.23
CA LEU A 78 3.34 -12.11 -4.43
C LEU A 78 2.28 -11.00 -4.33
N SER A 79 1.15 -11.13 -5.03
CA SER A 79 0.10 -10.10 -5.02
C SER A 79 -0.48 -9.91 -3.62
N ASN A 80 -0.70 -10.99 -2.87
CA ASN A 80 -1.18 -10.91 -1.48
C ASN A 80 -0.20 -10.19 -0.55
N ILE A 81 1.10 -10.46 -0.68
CA ILE A 81 2.14 -9.77 0.11
C ILE A 81 2.11 -8.28 -0.22
N ILE A 82 2.08 -7.92 -1.51
CA ILE A 82 2.07 -6.52 -1.94
C ILE A 82 0.80 -5.82 -1.45
N ALA A 83 -0.36 -6.41 -1.66
CA ALA A 83 -1.63 -5.80 -1.25
C ALA A 83 -1.65 -5.46 0.25
N ARG A 84 -1.13 -6.36 1.10
CA ARG A 84 -1.00 -6.13 2.54
C ARG A 84 -0.05 -4.99 2.93
N ASN A 85 0.96 -4.70 2.12
CA ASN A 85 1.94 -3.64 2.40
C ASN A 85 1.53 -2.28 1.83
N PHE A 86 0.65 -2.26 0.83
CA PHE A 86 0.20 -1.03 0.16
C PHE A 86 -1.28 -0.74 0.41
N CYS A 87 -1.80 -1.09 1.60
CA CYS A 87 -3.19 -0.82 2.00
C CYS A 87 -4.26 -1.23 0.96
N CYS A 88 -3.98 -2.25 0.17
CA CYS A 88 -4.84 -2.71 -0.92
C CYS A 88 -5.48 -4.07 -0.57
N LYS A 89 -6.57 -4.38 -1.25
CA LYS A 89 -7.07 -5.75 -1.44
C LYS A 89 -6.68 -6.23 -2.83
N THR A 90 -6.42 -7.53 -2.98
CA THR A 90 -6.10 -8.11 -4.29
C THR A 90 -7.03 -9.25 -4.63
N TYR A 91 -7.40 -9.32 -5.91
CA TYR A 91 -8.21 -10.39 -6.46
C TYR A 91 -7.62 -10.85 -7.79
N THR A 92 -7.81 -12.14 -8.07
CA THR A 92 -7.49 -12.70 -9.38
C THR A 92 -8.73 -12.58 -10.26
N ILE A 93 -8.66 -11.81 -11.34
CA ILE A 93 -9.77 -11.68 -12.28
C ILE A 93 -9.86 -12.92 -13.18
N ASN A 94 -8.71 -13.38 -13.67
CA ASN A 94 -8.61 -14.53 -14.55
C ASN A 94 -7.23 -15.21 -14.39
N ARG A 95 -6.94 -16.21 -15.21
CA ARG A 95 -5.68 -16.97 -15.14
C ARG A 95 -4.42 -16.13 -15.37
N SER A 96 -4.49 -14.97 -15.99
CA SER A 96 -3.36 -14.08 -16.31
C SER A 96 -3.40 -12.73 -15.60
N SER A 97 -4.50 -12.33 -14.98
CA SER A 97 -4.68 -10.97 -14.49
C SER A 97 -4.85 -10.90 -12.97
N VAL A 98 -4.18 -9.93 -12.37
CA VAL A 98 -4.26 -9.62 -10.93
C VAL A 98 -4.76 -8.18 -10.80
N ALA A 99 -5.73 -7.97 -9.91
CA ALA A 99 -6.27 -6.67 -9.59
C ALA A 99 -5.89 -6.23 -8.18
N PHE A 100 -5.68 -4.93 -8.01
CA PHE A 100 -5.49 -4.26 -6.73
C PHE A 100 -6.60 -3.22 -6.56
N TYR A 101 -7.27 -3.29 -5.42
CA TYR A 101 -8.33 -2.36 -5.02
C TYR A 101 -7.84 -1.59 -3.80
N GLY A 102 -7.83 -0.27 -3.91
CA GLY A 102 -7.39 0.64 -2.87
C GLY A 102 -7.59 2.08 -3.32
N TYR A 103 -7.16 3.02 -2.48
CA TYR A 103 -7.07 4.41 -2.89
C TYR A 103 -6.16 4.56 -4.12
N GLU A 104 -6.45 5.54 -4.96
CA GLU A 104 -5.85 5.67 -6.30
C GLU A 104 -4.32 5.56 -6.30
N LYS A 105 -3.67 6.26 -5.38
CA LYS A 105 -2.21 6.28 -5.26
C LYS A 105 -1.67 4.90 -4.86
N GLU A 106 -2.23 4.31 -3.82
CA GLU A 106 -1.84 3.03 -3.25
C GLU A 106 -2.05 1.89 -4.26
N ALA A 107 -3.19 1.88 -4.94
CA ALA A 107 -3.51 0.87 -5.96
C ALA A 107 -2.54 0.93 -7.15
N LYS A 108 -2.21 2.14 -7.63
CA LYS A 108 -1.24 2.34 -8.72
C LYS A 108 0.17 1.92 -8.32
N ILE A 109 0.60 2.24 -7.10
CA ILE A 109 1.91 1.83 -6.58
C ILE A 109 1.96 0.30 -6.43
N ALA A 110 0.93 -0.31 -5.81
CA ALA A 110 0.85 -1.75 -5.62
C ALA A 110 0.95 -2.52 -6.95
N LYS A 111 0.19 -2.09 -7.97
CA LYS A 111 0.27 -2.63 -9.32
C LYS A 111 1.68 -2.51 -9.91
N SER A 112 2.29 -1.34 -9.82
CA SER A 112 3.61 -1.06 -10.39
C SER A 112 4.71 -1.91 -9.74
N VAL A 113 4.68 -2.02 -8.42
CA VAL A 113 5.60 -2.87 -7.65
C VAL A 113 5.39 -4.34 -8.00
N PHE A 114 4.14 -4.79 -8.10
CA PHE A 114 3.82 -6.16 -8.51
C PHE A 114 4.37 -6.45 -9.90
N GLN A 115 4.12 -5.58 -10.88
CA GLN A 115 4.62 -5.73 -12.23
C GLN A 115 6.14 -5.89 -12.25
N PHE A 116 6.86 -4.98 -11.60
CA PHE A 116 8.31 -4.99 -11.56
C PHE A 116 8.88 -6.28 -10.95
N LEU A 117 8.38 -6.68 -9.78
CA LEU A 117 8.85 -7.88 -9.08
C LEU A 117 8.49 -9.15 -9.83
N PHE A 118 7.28 -9.21 -10.39
CA PHE A 118 6.81 -10.36 -11.14
C PHE A 118 7.62 -10.59 -12.42
N GLU A 119 7.83 -9.54 -13.22
CA GLU A 119 8.63 -9.61 -14.44
C GLU A 119 10.11 -9.93 -14.15
N THR A 120 10.68 -9.31 -13.12
CA THR A 120 12.06 -9.57 -12.69
C THR A 120 12.23 -11.01 -12.20
N GLY A 121 11.32 -11.50 -11.38
CA GLY A 121 11.33 -12.88 -10.88
C GLY A 121 11.27 -13.89 -12.03
N ASN A 122 10.37 -13.69 -12.99
CA ASN A 122 10.26 -14.57 -14.15
C ASN A 122 11.52 -14.57 -15.02
N ARG A 123 12.10 -13.39 -15.26
CA ARG A 123 13.35 -13.25 -16.03
C ARG A 123 14.51 -13.98 -15.37
N LEU A 124 14.65 -13.87 -14.05
CA LEU A 124 15.69 -14.55 -13.28
C LEU A 124 15.47 -16.07 -13.27
N ALA A 125 14.24 -16.52 -13.07
CA ALA A 125 13.88 -17.94 -13.11
C ALA A 125 14.15 -18.56 -14.48
N GLU A 126 13.78 -17.87 -15.57
CA GLU A 126 14.03 -18.34 -16.93
C GLU A 126 15.52 -18.42 -17.25
N ARG A 127 16.31 -17.43 -16.81
CA ARG A 127 17.77 -17.45 -16.94
C ARG A 127 18.37 -18.65 -16.20
N TYR A 128 17.91 -18.94 -14.98
CA TYR A 128 18.37 -20.09 -14.21
C TYR A 128 17.99 -21.41 -14.88
N TYR A 129 16.73 -21.56 -15.31
CA TYR A 129 16.26 -22.74 -16.04
C TYR A 129 17.09 -23.01 -17.30
N ARG A 130 17.34 -21.98 -18.11
CA ARG A 130 18.18 -22.11 -19.32
C ARG A 130 19.61 -22.53 -18.98
N LYS A 131 20.15 -22.11 -17.83
CA LYS A 131 21.47 -22.54 -17.35
C LYS A 131 21.45 -24.02 -16.98
N CYS A 132 20.51 -24.47 -16.16
CA CYS A 132 20.36 -25.89 -15.78
C CYS A 132 20.19 -26.80 -17.00
N LYS A 133 19.35 -26.39 -17.96
CA LYS A 133 19.14 -27.13 -19.21
C LYS A 133 20.43 -27.30 -20.03
N LYS A 134 21.30 -26.27 -20.08
CA LYS A 134 22.61 -26.36 -20.74
C LYS A 134 23.58 -27.30 -20.01
N GLU A 135 23.45 -27.38 -18.69
CA GLU A 135 24.26 -28.23 -17.81
C GLU A 135 23.74 -29.68 -17.72
N GLY A 136 22.64 -30.01 -18.43
CA GLY A 136 22.02 -31.35 -18.40
C GLY A 136 21.35 -31.71 -17.07
N ARG A 137 21.02 -30.71 -16.24
CA ARG A 137 20.34 -30.86 -14.95
C ARG A 137 18.84 -30.67 -15.06
#